data_AF-A0AAN6XHF6-F1
#
_entry.id   AF-A0AAN6XHF6-F1
#
_cell.length_a   1.000
_cell.length_b   1.000
_cell.length_c   1.000
_cell.angle_alpha   90.00
_cell.angle_beta   90.00
_cell.angle_gamma   90.00
#
_symmetry.space_group_name_H-M   'P 1'
#
loop_
_entity.id
_entity.type
_entity.pdbx_description
1 polymer ?
#
loop_
_entity_poly.entity_id
_entity_poly.type
_entity_poly.pdbx_seq_one_letter_code
_entity_poly.pdbx_strand_id
1 'polypeptide(L)'
;MTVPQKRPAEDLTVTALDNRIAEEPALNGHSNGTNGHAVSSLPALDASKTVITRADPNARAVPTEAEANSGNETICTDHMITVSWTVDKGWANPELKPYGPLSLMPTASVLHYATECFEGLKAFRGYDGKLRLFRPDCNAERMLMSTLRISLPGFDPKELEKLIEILMSVDGPKWLPKERAGSFLYIRPAVIGTQPQLGVQAPKQALLFITASFMPRMDLPEGGMKLHTNPEDMIRAWVGGFGYAKVGANYGPSLLATAEARSRGFGQILWLYGPEGYCTEAGASNFFMVWRTKEGQTQLVTAPLDDKLILDGVTRRSVVQLARERLAGEVEVVERKYTIDEVLEADREGRIVEAFAAGTAFFICPISQIHHRGVDVKIPMGKEGKIGMYTAKLKGFVGDIMYGNEQHPWGVVIQEQE
;
A
#
# COMPACT_ATOMS: atom_id res chain seq x y z
N MET A 1 -6.29 29.94 45.82
CA MET A 1 -6.22 28.52 45.39
C MET A 1 -7.07 28.38 44.14
N THR A 2 -6.47 28.49 42.97
CA THR A 2 -7.14 28.29 41.69
C THR A 2 -7.06 26.81 41.32
N VAL A 3 -8.21 26.18 41.18
CA VAL A 3 -8.37 24.79 40.74
C VAL A 3 -7.84 24.70 39.30
N PRO A 4 -6.98 23.72 38.94
CA PRO A 4 -6.60 23.53 37.56
C PRO A 4 -7.83 23.08 36.77
N GLN A 5 -8.19 23.80 35.72
CA GLN A 5 -9.15 23.32 34.73
C GLN A 5 -8.66 21.96 34.21
N LYS A 6 -9.43 20.91 34.48
CA LYS A 6 -9.29 19.63 33.77
C LYS A 6 -9.42 19.92 32.28
N ARG A 7 -8.40 19.56 31.50
CA ARG A 7 -8.53 19.41 30.05
C ARG A 7 -9.77 18.53 29.78
N PRO A 8 -10.59 18.82 28.76
CA PRO A 8 -11.67 17.93 28.37
C PRO A 8 -11.05 16.55 28.13
N ALA A 9 -11.74 15.49 28.54
CA ALA A 9 -11.27 14.13 28.28
C ALA A 9 -11.09 13.96 26.77
N GLU A 10 -9.84 13.99 26.31
CA GLU A 10 -9.48 13.65 24.93
C GLU A 10 -9.81 12.16 24.77
N ASP A 11 -10.88 11.90 24.04
CA ASP A 11 -11.39 10.57 23.77
C ASP A 11 -10.31 9.78 23.01
N LEU A 12 -9.88 8.63 23.54
CA LEU A 12 -8.80 7.79 22.98
C LEU A 12 -9.26 7.03 21.71
N THR A 13 -10.10 7.67 20.90
CA THR A 13 -10.85 7.05 19.80
C THR A 13 -10.21 7.34 18.45
N VAL A 14 -10.79 6.76 17.40
CA VAL A 14 -10.45 7.03 15.99
C VAL A 14 -10.48 8.53 15.68
N THR A 15 -11.35 9.30 16.34
CA THR A 15 -11.40 10.77 16.23
C THR A 15 -10.09 11.43 16.67
N ALA A 16 -9.38 10.87 17.65
CA ALA A 16 -8.06 11.39 18.03
C ALA A 16 -7.01 11.19 16.93
N LEU A 17 -7.11 10.14 16.12
CA LEU A 17 -6.22 9.97 14.96
C LEU A 17 -6.51 11.02 13.89
N ASP A 18 -7.78 11.26 13.58
CA ASP A 18 -8.19 12.25 12.58
C ASP A 18 -7.77 13.68 13.03
N ASN A 19 -7.90 13.99 14.32
CA ASN A 19 -7.37 15.23 14.90
C ASN A 19 -5.84 15.32 14.83
N ARG A 20 -5.11 14.24 15.15
CA ARG A 20 -3.64 14.22 15.05
C ARG A 20 -3.15 14.44 13.62
N ILE A 21 -3.84 13.88 12.62
CA ILE A 21 -3.53 14.13 11.20
C ILE A 21 -3.71 15.62 10.87
N ALA A 22 -4.74 16.28 11.41
CA ALA A 22 -4.99 17.70 11.20
C ALA A 22 -4.01 18.62 11.95
N GLU A 23 -3.53 18.21 13.13
CA GLU A 23 -2.66 19.00 14.02
C GLU A 23 -1.15 18.81 13.77
N GLU A 24 -0.69 17.66 13.28
CA GLU A 24 0.73 17.36 13.07
C GLU A 24 1.46 18.31 12.09
N PRO A 25 0.84 18.81 11.00
CA PRO A 25 1.46 19.85 10.18
C PRO A 25 1.82 21.10 11.00
N ALA A 26 1.03 21.42 12.04
CA ALA A 26 1.24 22.59 12.90
C ALA A 26 2.29 22.36 14.00
N LEU A 27 2.55 21.10 14.40
CA LEU A 27 3.58 20.74 15.39
C LEU A 27 4.99 20.70 14.80
N ASN A 28 5.10 20.41 13.49
CA ASN A 28 6.36 20.34 12.76
C ASN A 28 6.63 21.58 11.86
N GLY A 29 5.72 22.57 11.84
CA GLY A 29 5.90 23.81 11.07
C GLY A 29 4.87 24.91 11.38
N HIS A 30 5.37 26.04 11.91
CA HIS A 30 4.70 27.36 12.01
C HIS A 30 3.40 27.42 12.82
N SER A 31 3.51 27.46 14.16
CA SER A 31 2.47 28.07 14.99
C SER A 31 2.62 29.60 14.97
N ASN A 32 1.81 30.30 14.16
CA ASN A 32 1.55 31.73 14.37
C ASN A 32 0.62 31.88 15.58
N GLY A 33 1.21 31.83 16.78
CA GLY A 33 0.53 32.03 18.06
C GLY A 33 1.27 33.11 18.86
N THR A 34 0.66 34.29 18.94
CA THR A 34 1.10 35.38 19.82
C THR A 34 0.97 34.95 21.29
N ASN A 35 2.04 34.41 21.88
CA ASN A 35 2.36 34.48 23.32
C ASN A 35 3.72 33.84 23.63
N GLY A 36 4.77 34.67 23.69
CA GLY A 36 5.70 34.75 24.84
C GLY A 36 6.59 33.59 25.30
N HIS A 37 6.53 32.38 24.72
CA HIS A 37 7.51 31.32 25.00
C HIS A 37 7.99 30.69 23.69
N ALA A 38 9.26 30.87 23.36
CA ALA A 38 9.90 30.21 22.23
C ALA A 38 9.92 28.70 22.48
N VAL A 39 8.89 27.99 22.03
CA VAL A 39 8.94 26.55 21.86
C VAL A 39 9.89 26.31 20.70
N SER A 40 11.12 25.90 21.00
CA SER A 40 12.06 25.40 19.99
C SER A 40 11.40 24.22 19.29
N SER A 41 10.87 24.42 18.08
CA SER A 41 10.30 23.35 17.26
C SER A 41 11.40 22.33 16.96
N LEU A 42 11.17 21.07 17.32
CA LEU A 42 12.09 19.99 16.96
C LEU A 42 12.21 19.91 15.43
N PRO A 43 13.37 19.52 14.89
CA PRO A 43 13.55 19.28 13.46
C PRO A 43 12.48 18.36 12.86
N ALA A 44 11.83 18.84 11.80
CA ALA A 44 10.96 18.05 10.94
C ALA A 44 11.77 17.21 9.94
N LEU A 45 11.14 16.20 9.35
CA LEU A 45 11.71 15.47 8.22
C LEU A 45 11.96 16.46 7.07
N ASP A 46 13.16 16.47 6.51
CA ASP A 46 13.57 17.44 5.48
C ASP A 46 14.48 16.75 4.45
N ALA A 47 13.90 16.40 3.30
CA ALA A 47 14.58 15.73 2.21
C ALA A 47 15.67 16.58 1.57
N SER A 48 15.61 17.92 1.70
CA SER A 48 16.63 18.82 1.14
C SER A 48 17.98 18.70 1.86
N LYS A 49 17.98 18.16 3.09
CA LYS A 49 19.18 17.92 3.90
C LYS A 49 19.77 16.52 3.70
N THR A 50 19.34 15.78 2.69
CA THR A 50 19.81 14.41 2.44
C THR A 50 21.32 14.38 2.21
N VAL A 51 22.03 13.62 3.05
CA VAL A 51 23.45 13.34 2.89
C VAL A 51 23.61 12.12 1.98
N ILE A 52 24.32 12.29 0.87
CA ILE A 52 24.49 11.27 -0.17
C ILE A 52 25.86 10.60 -0.02
N THR A 53 25.85 9.29 0.28
CA THR A 53 27.03 8.42 0.25
C THR A 53 26.84 7.38 -0.84
N ARG A 54 27.55 7.55 -1.96
CA ARG A 54 27.44 6.63 -3.11
C ARG A 54 28.16 5.31 -2.83
N ALA A 55 27.53 4.20 -3.19
CA ALA A 55 28.13 2.89 -3.27
C ALA A 55 29.14 2.84 -4.43
N ASP A 56 30.05 1.87 -4.39
CA ASP A 56 30.85 1.51 -5.57
C ASP A 56 29.89 1.15 -6.72
N PRO A 57 29.99 1.81 -7.90
CA PRO A 57 29.14 1.51 -9.05
C PRO A 57 29.14 0.03 -9.47
N ASN A 58 30.20 -0.70 -9.13
CA ASN A 58 30.37 -2.13 -9.43
C ASN A 58 30.01 -3.05 -8.25
N ALA A 59 29.55 -2.50 -7.11
CA ALA A 59 29.22 -3.29 -5.91
C ALA A 59 28.15 -4.36 -6.18
N ARG A 60 27.21 -4.07 -7.08
CA ARG A 60 26.13 -5.00 -7.48
C ARG A 60 25.94 -4.98 -8.98
N ALA A 61 25.92 -6.16 -9.58
CA ALA A 61 25.46 -6.35 -10.95
C ALA A 61 23.94 -6.24 -11.02
N VAL A 62 23.42 -5.67 -12.12
CA VAL A 62 21.97 -5.59 -12.36
C VAL A 62 21.52 -6.89 -13.04
N PRO A 63 20.78 -7.78 -12.35
CA PRO A 63 20.29 -9.01 -12.94
C PRO A 63 19.23 -8.75 -14.01
N THR A 64 18.93 -9.79 -14.80
CA THR A 64 17.67 -9.86 -15.56
C THR A 64 16.48 -10.01 -14.61
N GLU A 65 15.26 -9.66 -15.06
CA GLU A 65 14.05 -9.89 -14.24
C GLU A 65 13.88 -11.38 -13.87
N ALA A 66 14.27 -12.31 -14.75
CA ALA A 66 14.18 -13.73 -14.48
C ALA A 66 15.15 -14.18 -13.38
N GLU A 67 16.41 -13.75 -13.44
CA GLU A 67 17.42 -14.03 -12.41
C GLU A 67 17.02 -13.42 -11.06
N ALA A 68 16.49 -12.19 -11.07
CA ALA A 68 16.10 -11.50 -9.84
C ALA A 68 14.93 -12.16 -9.11
N ASN A 69 14.10 -12.93 -9.84
CA ASN A 69 12.90 -13.56 -9.33
C ASN A 69 13.03 -15.08 -9.19
N SER A 70 14.19 -15.67 -9.44
CA SER A 70 14.42 -17.12 -9.35
C SER A 70 14.87 -17.59 -7.96
N GLY A 71 15.41 -16.69 -7.15
CA GLY A 71 15.93 -16.99 -5.81
C GLY A 71 14.91 -16.83 -4.68
N ASN A 72 15.35 -17.13 -3.46
CA ASN A 72 14.56 -16.96 -2.22
C ASN A 72 14.77 -15.59 -1.55
N GLU A 73 15.61 -14.73 -2.14
CA GLU A 73 15.94 -13.41 -1.62
C GLU A 73 15.45 -12.33 -2.58
N THR A 74 14.98 -11.23 -2.03
CA THR A 74 14.66 -10.04 -2.82
C THR A 74 15.95 -9.29 -3.16
N ILE A 75 16.21 -9.10 -4.46
CA ILE A 75 17.37 -8.32 -4.92
C ILE A 75 17.04 -6.83 -4.86
N CYS A 76 17.72 -6.12 -3.98
CA CYS A 76 17.65 -4.67 -3.82
C CYS A 76 18.68 -3.92 -4.66
N THR A 77 18.39 -2.65 -4.93
CA THR A 77 19.28 -1.72 -5.61
C THR A 77 20.53 -1.38 -4.76
N ASP A 78 21.42 -0.54 -5.29
CA ASP A 78 22.70 -0.21 -4.64
C ASP A 78 22.54 0.55 -3.33
N HIS A 79 21.50 1.37 -3.21
CA HIS A 79 21.31 2.26 -2.06
C HIS A 79 20.00 2.02 -1.31
N MET A 80 19.97 2.57 -0.11
CA MET A 80 18.77 2.78 0.68
C MET A 80 18.80 4.16 1.32
N ILE A 81 17.63 4.68 1.69
CA ILE A 81 17.53 5.86 2.54
C ILE A 81 17.26 5.41 3.98
N THR A 82 17.91 6.07 4.95
CA THR A 82 17.61 5.92 6.38
C THR A 82 17.48 7.27 7.05
N VAL A 83 16.51 7.42 7.96
CA VAL A 83 16.32 8.63 8.77
C VAL A 83 15.95 8.22 10.19
N SER A 84 16.80 8.58 11.16
CA SER A 84 16.51 8.32 12.57
C SER A 84 15.61 9.42 13.15
N TRP A 85 14.81 9.06 14.15
CA TRP A 85 14.01 10.00 14.91
C TRP A 85 14.11 9.68 16.40
N THR A 86 14.15 10.72 17.23
CA THR A 86 13.99 10.59 18.68
C THR A 86 13.06 11.67 19.22
N VAL A 87 12.32 11.36 20.29
CA VAL A 87 11.37 12.30 20.90
C VAL A 87 12.03 13.62 21.35
N ASP A 88 13.30 13.60 21.73
CA ASP A 88 14.02 14.77 22.24
C ASP A 88 14.72 15.60 21.14
N LYS A 89 14.91 15.03 19.94
CA LYS A 89 15.69 15.66 18.86
C LYS A 89 14.95 15.79 17.53
N GLY A 90 13.74 15.26 17.40
CA GLY A 90 13.02 15.22 16.14
C GLY A 90 13.68 14.29 15.12
N TRP A 91 13.44 14.57 13.83
CA TRP A 91 14.03 13.84 12.70
C TRP A 91 15.47 14.29 12.47
N ALA A 92 16.37 13.32 12.28
CA ALA A 92 17.72 13.58 11.82
C ALA A 92 17.74 13.92 10.32
N ASN A 93 18.90 14.37 9.81
CA ASN A 93 19.10 14.50 8.37
C ASN A 93 18.97 13.12 7.70
N PRO A 94 18.26 13.02 6.56
CA PRO A 94 18.21 11.78 5.80
C PRO A 94 19.58 11.37 5.27
N GLU A 95 19.85 10.07 5.21
CA GLU A 95 21.06 9.50 4.65
C GLU A 95 20.71 8.58 3.49
N LEU A 96 21.16 8.90 2.27
CA LEU A 96 21.23 7.93 1.17
C LEU A 96 22.59 7.23 1.26
N LYS A 97 22.59 5.91 1.41
CA LYS A 97 23.81 5.13 1.66
C LYS A 97 23.74 3.74 1.03
N PRO A 98 24.86 3.01 0.93
CA PRO A 98 24.84 1.65 0.39
C PRO A 98 23.83 0.74 1.12
N TYR A 99 23.08 -0.06 0.37
CA TYR A 99 22.09 -0.99 0.92
C TYR A 99 22.78 -2.04 1.81
N GLY A 100 22.24 -2.24 3.01
CA GLY A 100 22.80 -3.16 4.00
C GLY A 100 21.85 -3.45 5.17
N PRO A 101 22.29 -4.28 6.13
CA PRO A 101 21.47 -4.68 7.27
C PRO A 101 21.17 -3.52 8.22
N LEU A 102 20.04 -3.60 8.91
CA LEU A 102 19.70 -2.71 10.02
C LEU A 102 20.26 -3.26 11.34
N SER A 103 20.97 -2.42 12.10
CA SER A 103 21.46 -2.77 13.44
C SER A 103 20.43 -2.34 14.48
N LEU A 104 19.80 -3.31 15.16
CA LEU A 104 18.77 -3.09 16.17
C LEU A 104 19.15 -3.75 17.49
N MET A 105 18.82 -3.09 18.59
CA MET A 105 18.88 -3.73 19.90
C MET A 105 17.84 -4.86 19.96
N PRO A 106 18.14 -6.02 20.56
CA PRO A 106 17.16 -7.10 20.71
C PRO A 106 15.89 -6.71 21.48
N THR A 107 15.95 -5.65 22.28
CA THR A 107 14.83 -5.07 23.03
C THR A 107 14.06 -4.00 22.25
N ALA A 108 14.34 -3.80 20.96
CA ALA A 108 13.65 -2.82 20.12
C ALA A 108 12.15 -3.13 20.03
N SER A 109 11.30 -2.12 20.24
CA SER A 109 9.84 -2.30 20.33
C SER A 109 9.23 -2.99 19.09
N VAL A 110 9.78 -2.77 17.90
CA VAL A 110 9.32 -3.43 16.66
C VAL A 110 9.36 -4.96 16.76
N LEU A 111 10.38 -5.52 17.41
CA LEU A 111 10.59 -6.97 17.51
C LEU A 111 9.60 -7.66 18.47
N HIS A 112 8.94 -6.89 19.35
CA HIS A 112 8.08 -7.43 20.42
C HIS A 112 6.62 -7.02 20.29
N TYR A 113 6.36 -5.82 19.76
CA TYR A 113 5.03 -5.20 19.80
C TYR A 113 4.54 -4.72 18.44
N ALA A 114 5.21 -5.13 17.34
CA ALA A 114 4.85 -4.79 15.97
C ALA A 114 4.63 -3.28 15.74
N THR A 115 5.45 -2.45 16.39
CA THR A 115 5.48 -0.99 16.16
C THR A 115 6.14 -0.70 14.81
N GLU A 116 5.51 -1.12 13.73
CA GLU A 116 5.98 -0.99 12.36
C GLU A 116 4.84 -0.82 11.36
N CYS A 117 5.06 0.07 10.39
CA CYS A 117 4.23 0.20 9.22
C CYS A 117 5.09 0.35 7.97
N PHE A 118 4.51 0.07 6.82
CA PHE A 118 5.23 0.12 5.55
C PHE A 118 4.34 0.60 4.42
N GLU A 119 4.99 0.98 3.32
CA GLU A 119 4.33 1.33 2.08
C GLU A 119 4.78 0.45 0.90
N GLY A 120 4.06 0.60 -0.20
CA GLY A 120 4.27 -0.18 -1.40
C GLY A 120 3.88 0.59 -2.65
N LEU A 121 4.88 1.00 -3.40
CA LEU A 121 4.73 1.65 -4.69
C LEU A 121 5.77 1.15 -5.69
N LYS A 122 5.69 1.62 -6.93
CA LYS A 122 6.59 1.22 -8.01
C LYS A 122 7.15 2.45 -8.71
N ALA A 123 8.42 2.36 -9.11
CA ALA A 123 8.99 3.21 -10.14
C ALA A 123 8.96 2.48 -11.47
N PHE A 124 8.52 3.15 -12.52
CA PHE A 124 8.31 2.59 -13.85
C PHE A 124 9.25 3.25 -14.85
N ARG A 125 9.88 2.45 -15.73
CA ARG A 125 10.48 2.98 -16.95
C ARG A 125 9.41 3.01 -18.05
N GLY A 126 8.96 4.21 -18.39
CA GLY A 126 7.95 4.40 -19.43
C GLY A 126 8.46 4.04 -20.83
N TYR A 127 7.54 3.82 -21.76
CA TYR A 127 7.85 3.58 -23.17
C TYR A 127 8.41 4.82 -23.88
N ASP A 128 8.19 6.00 -23.29
CA ASP A 128 8.83 7.27 -23.69
C ASP A 128 10.22 7.47 -23.06
N GLY A 129 10.76 6.45 -22.40
CA GLY A 129 12.09 6.45 -21.80
C GLY A 129 12.20 7.20 -20.48
N LYS A 130 11.15 7.80 -19.94
CA LYS A 130 11.20 8.54 -18.66
C LYS A 130 10.93 7.64 -17.46
N LEU A 131 11.60 7.92 -16.35
CA LEU A 131 11.35 7.29 -15.05
C LEU A 131 10.16 7.96 -14.35
N ARG A 132 9.23 7.17 -13.81
CA ARG A 132 8.01 7.69 -13.17
C ARG A 132 7.62 6.98 -11.89
N LEU A 133 6.98 7.70 -10.98
CA LEU A 133 6.17 7.17 -9.88
C LEU A 133 4.69 7.28 -10.23
N PHE A 134 3.88 6.36 -9.70
CA PHE A 134 2.42 6.42 -9.83
C PHE A 134 1.78 6.80 -8.50
N ARG A 135 1.16 7.99 -8.46
CA ARG A 135 0.46 8.56 -7.30
C ARG A 135 1.23 8.44 -5.96
N PRO A 136 2.51 8.86 -5.91
CA PRO A 136 3.30 8.76 -4.69
C PRO A 136 2.70 9.57 -3.52
N ASP A 137 1.95 10.64 -3.82
CA ASP A 137 1.14 11.42 -2.87
C ASP A 137 0.20 10.53 -2.04
N CYS A 138 -0.56 9.67 -2.70
CA CYS A 138 -1.53 8.79 -2.04
C CYS A 138 -0.83 7.74 -1.15
N ASN A 139 0.35 7.27 -1.54
CA ASN A 139 1.16 6.38 -0.70
C ASN A 139 1.71 7.11 0.53
N ALA A 140 2.21 8.34 0.34
CA ALA A 140 2.80 9.11 1.43
C ALA A 140 1.75 9.52 2.49
N GLU A 141 0.56 9.94 2.06
CA GLU A 141 -0.57 10.22 2.97
C GLU A 141 -0.96 8.97 3.77
N ARG A 142 -1.06 7.80 3.13
CA ARG A 142 -1.40 6.55 3.83
C ARG A 142 -0.29 6.12 4.79
N MET A 143 0.97 6.40 4.48
CA MET A 143 2.09 6.12 5.38
C MET A 143 2.01 6.99 6.64
N LEU A 144 1.73 8.30 6.49
CA LEU A 144 1.51 9.19 7.64
C LEU A 144 0.36 8.70 8.51
N MET A 145 -0.78 8.35 7.91
CA MET A 145 -1.90 7.80 8.70
C MET A 145 -1.48 6.52 9.43
N SER A 146 -0.71 5.65 8.78
CA SER A 146 -0.24 4.40 9.37
C SER A 146 0.73 4.62 10.54
N THR A 147 1.67 5.58 10.43
CA THR A 147 2.60 5.88 11.54
C THR A 147 1.84 6.42 12.75
N LEU A 148 0.94 7.37 12.54
CA LEU A 148 0.14 7.97 13.61
C LEU A 148 -0.73 6.93 14.31
N ARG A 149 -1.32 5.99 13.55
CA ARG A 149 -2.18 4.92 14.09
C ARG A 149 -1.46 4.04 15.12
N ILE A 150 -0.16 3.84 14.96
CA ILE A 150 0.68 3.02 15.85
C ILE A 150 1.65 3.84 16.70
N SER A 151 1.37 5.13 16.89
CA SER A 151 2.13 6.04 17.76
C SER A 151 3.62 6.19 17.38
N LEU A 152 3.95 6.02 16.09
CA LEU A 152 5.23 6.42 15.52
C LEU A 152 5.20 7.91 15.13
N PRO A 153 6.35 8.57 14.95
CA PRO A 153 6.41 9.97 14.57
C PRO A 153 5.72 10.23 13.23
N GLY A 154 4.97 11.33 13.15
CA GLY A 154 4.50 11.85 11.87
C GLY A 154 5.60 12.65 11.14
N PHE A 155 5.26 13.04 9.91
CA PHE A 155 6.12 13.75 8.97
C PHE A 155 5.25 14.39 7.89
N ASP A 156 5.79 15.36 7.15
CA ASP A 156 5.12 15.89 5.96
C ASP A 156 5.17 14.84 4.83
N PRO A 157 4.03 14.36 4.28
CA PRO A 157 3.99 13.42 3.17
C PRO A 157 4.85 13.84 1.97
N LYS A 158 4.95 15.14 1.69
CA LYS A 158 5.75 15.65 0.57
C LYS A 158 7.24 15.40 0.73
N GLU A 159 7.73 15.36 1.97
CA GLU A 159 9.13 15.06 2.25
C GLU A 159 9.44 13.58 2.01
N LEU A 160 8.49 12.68 2.27
CA LEU A 160 8.63 11.27 1.89
C LEU A 160 8.64 11.08 0.37
N GLU A 161 7.77 11.78 -0.37
CA GLU A 161 7.77 11.76 -1.83
C GLU A 161 9.15 12.16 -2.39
N LYS A 162 9.71 13.28 -1.91
CA LYS A 162 11.04 13.76 -2.29
C LYS A 162 12.15 12.75 -1.98
N LEU A 163 12.09 12.07 -0.83
CA LEU A 163 13.08 11.02 -0.51
C LEU A 163 13.01 9.85 -1.50
N ILE A 164 11.81 9.43 -1.88
CA ILE A 164 11.64 8.37 -2.90
C ILE A 164 12.21 8.83 -4.24
N GLU A 165 11.93 10.07 -4.64
CA GLU A 165 12.49 10.67 -5.86
C GLU A 165 14.03 10.73 -5.81
N ILE A 166 14.62 11.14 -4.68
CA ILE A 166 16.08 11.15 -4.50
C ILE A 166 16.67 9.75 -4.69
N LEU A 167 16.12 8.73 -4.02
CA LEU A 167 16.61 7.34 -4.17
C LEU A 167 16.56 6.91 -5.64
N MET A 168 15.43 7.12 -6.30
CA MET A 168 15.25 6.69 -7.68
C MET A 168 15.99 7.55 -8.71
N SER A 169 16.30 8.81 -8.39
CA SER A 169 17.16 9.66 -9.23
C SER A 169 18.59 9.14 -9.30
N VAL A 170 19.05 8.45 -8.25
CA VAL A 170 20.40 7.87 -8.14
C VAL A 170 20.44 6.43 -8.66
N ASP A 171 19.50 5.57 -8.24
CA ASP A 171 19.51 4.15 -8.61
C ASP A 171 18.80 3.84 -9.93
N GLY A 172 17.81 4.66 -10.31
CA GLY A 172 16.97 4.46 -11.49
C GLY A 172 17.75 4.34 -12.80
N PRO A 173 18.74 5.19 -13.11
CA PRO A 173 19.48 5.12 -14.36
C PRO A 173 20.17 3.78 -14.59
N LYS A 174 20.74 3.19 -13.53
CA LYS A 174 21.43 1.88 -13.58
C LYS A 174 20.46 0.71 -13.55
N TRP A 175 19.46 0.74 -12.65
CA TRP A 175 18.62 -0.43 -12.36
C TRP A 175 17.35 -0.51 -13.22
N LEU A 176 16.90 0.62 -13.77
CA LEU A 176 15.81 0.72 -14.73
C LEU A 176 16.29 1.54 -15.95
N PRO A 177 17.29 1.08 -16.71
CA PRO A 177 17.81 1.86 -17.83
C PRO A 177 16.77 2.00 -18.95
N LYS A 178 16.98 2.94 -19.87
CA LYS A 178 16.00 3.29 -20.92
C LYS A 178 15.67 2.11 -21.84
N GLU A 179 16.61 1.19 -22.03
CA GLU A 179 16.48 -0.02 -22.83
C GLU A 179 15.51 -1.04 -22.20
N ARG A 180 15.20 -0.90 -20.90
CA ARG A 180 14.20 -1.72 -20.19
C ARG A 180 12.84 -1.01 -20.09
N ALA A 181 12.42 -0.30 -21.12
CA ALA A 181 11.07 0.28 -21.19
C ALA A 181 9.98 -0.77 -20.94
N GLY A 182 8.95 -0.40 -20.17
CA GLY A 182 7.91 -1.34 -19.70
C GLY A 182 8.29 -2.13 -18.44
N SER A 183 9.44 -1.86 -17.83
CA SER A 183 9.87 -2.46 -16.55
C SER A 183 9.59 -1.57 -15.33
N PHE A 184 9.67 -2.17 -14.15
CA PHE A 184 9.49 -1.47 -12.88
C PHE A 184 10.41 -2.01 -11.78
N LEU A 185 10.65 -1.18 -10.77
CA LEU A 185 11.17 -1.58 -9.47
C LEU A 185 10.10 -1.32 -8.41
N TYR A 186 10.07 -2.18 -7.40
CA TYR A 186 9.23 -2.01 -6.24
C TYR A 186 9.96 -1.22 -5.17
N ILE A 187 9.30 -0.21 -4.62
CA ILE A 187 9.83 0.69 -3.59
C ILE A 187 9.11 0.37 -2.27
N ARG A 188 9.88 0.21 -1.20
CA ARG A 188 9.43 -0.17 0.14
C ARG A 188 9.89 0.88 1.17
N PRO A 189 9.12 1.95 1.38
CA PRO A 189 9.24 2.77 2.57
C PRO A 189 8.73 1.99 3.80
N ALA A 190 9.37 2.16 4.96
CA ALA A 190 8.92 1.61 6.22
C ALA A 190 9.34 2.49 7.41
N VAL A 191 8.52 2.54 8.45
CA VAL A 191 8.88 3.14 9.74
C VAL A 191 8.77 2.08 10.82
N ILE A 192 9.81 1.95 11.64
CA ILE A 192 9.88 1.01 12.75
C ILE A 192 10.21 1.74 14.05
N GLY A 193 9.61 1.31 15.16
CA GLY A 193 9.99 1.71 16.51
C GLY A 193 11.28 1.01 16.94
N THR A 194 12.30 1.78 17.28
CA THR A 194 13.66 1.28 17.60
C THR A 194 14.02 1.42 19.08
N GLN A 195 13.08 1.89 19.91
CA GLN A 195 13.28 2.09 21.35
C GLN A 195 13.79 0.80 22.02
N PRO A 196 14.99 0.80 22.63
CA PRO A 196 15.62 -0.42 23.17
C PRO A 196 15.12 -0.76 24.57
N GLN A 197 13.81 -0.92 24.74
CA GLN A 197 13.17 -1.11 26.03
C GLN A 197 11.95 -2.03 25.91
N LEU A 198 11.88 -3.03 26.81
CA LEU A 198 10.66 -3.83 27.00
C LEU A 198 9.63 -3.03 27.79
N GLY A 199 8.36 -3.15 27.40
CA GLY A 199 7.23 -2.42 27.98
C GLY A 199 6.35 -1.81 26.90
N VAL A 200 5.03 -1.95 27.05
CA VAL A 200 4.06 -1.44 26.08
C VAL A 200 3.86 0.06 26.30
N GLN A 201 4.49 0.87 25.46
CA GLN A 201 4.42 2.33 25.47
C GLN A 201 4.68 2.89 24.07
N ALA A 202 4.34 4.16 23.85
CA ALA A 202 4.70 4.86 22.62
C ALA A 202 6.24 4.89 22.45
N PRO A 203 6.78 4.46 21.29
CA PRO A 203 8.23 4.49 21.07
C PRO A 203 8.78 5.92 21.10
N LYS A 204 9.91 6.10 21.80
CA LYS A 204 10.65 7.37 21.84
C LYS A 204 11.78 7.44 20.82
N GLN A 205 11.99 6.36 20.07
CA GLN A 205 12.96 6.25 18.99
C GLN A 205 12.32 5.49 17.84
N ALA A 206 12.57 5.96 16.62
CA ALA A 206 12.09 5.34 15.40
C ALA A 206 13.11 5.45 14.27
N LEU A 207 12.93 4.63 13.24
CA LEU A 207 13.72 4.64 12.02
C LEU A 207 12.77 4.59 10.83
N LEU A 208 12.84 5.61 9.95
CA LEU A 208 12.33 5.55 8.59
C LEU A 208 13.43 4.94 7.70
N PHE A 209 13.08 4.00 6.84
CA PHE A 209 13.97 3.53 5.77
C PHE A 209 13.21 3.30 4.47
N ILE A 210 13.91 3.43 3.34
CA ILE A 210 13.36 3.24 2.00
C ILE A 210 14.32 2.40 1.17
N THR A 211 13.81 1.31 0.59
CA THR A 211 14.57 0.45 -0.34
C THR A 211 13.86 0.35 -1.68
N ALA A 212 14.62 0.07 -2.74
CA ALA A 212 14.09 -0.29 -4.05
C ALA A 212 14.57 -1.69 -4.44
N SER A 213 13.75 -2.46 -5.16
CA SER A 213 13.99 -3.88 -5.40
C SER A 213 13.27 -4.43 -6.62
N PHE A 214 13.75 -5.56 -7.13
CA PHE A 214 12.98 -6.36 -8.07
C PHE A 214 11.78 -7.00 -7.37
N MET A 215 10.68 -7.15 -8.10
CA MET A 215 9.50 -7.87 -7.66
C MET A 215 8.88 -8.65 -8.82
N PRO A 216 8.40 -9.89 -8.61
CA PRO A 216 7.77 -10.67 -9.66
C PRO A 216 6.52 -9.99 -10.24
N ARG A 217 6.27 -10.18 -11.54
CA ARG A 217 5.00 -9.82 -12.18
C ARG A 217 3.97 -10.88 -11.86
N MET A 218 2.98 -10.54 -11.05
CA MET A 218 1.95 -11.47 -10.56
C MET A 218 0.55 -11.13 -11.08
N ASP A 219 0.42 -10.16 -11.99
CA ASP A 219 -0.83 -9.49 -12.32
C ASP A 219 -1.66 -10.12 -13.44
N LEU A 220 -1.15 -11.20 -14.05
CA LEU A 220 -1.85 -11.99 -15.08
C LEU A 220 -1.50 -13.49 -14.95
N PRO A 221 -1.91 -14.16 -13.86
CA PRO A 221 -1.74 -15.60 -13.77
C PRO A 221 -2.54 -16.28 -14.88
N GLU A 222 -1.98 -17.35 -15.46
CA GLU A 222 -2.64 -18.15 -16.49
C GLU A 222 -3.99 -18.67 -15.98
N GLY A 223 -5.06 -18.43 -16.72
CA GLY A 223 -6.42 -18.81 -16.34
C GLY A 223 -7.03 -18.02 -15.17
N GLY A 224 -6.39 -16.95 -14.71
CA GLY A 224 -6.87 -16.10 -13.62
C GLY A 224 -6.62 -16.67 -12.23
N MET A 225 -6.65 -15.78 -11.22
CA MET A 225 -6.40 -16.16 -9.84
C MET A 225 -7.63 -16.82 -9.22
N LYS A 226 -7.42 -17.92 -8.49
CA LYS A 226 -8.47 -18.59 -7.70
C LYS A 226 -8.42 -18.11 -6.26
N LEU A 227 -9.58 -17.82 -5.67
CA LEU A 227 -9.73 -17.39 -4.29
C LEU A 227 -10.37 -18.49 -3.44
N HIS A 228 -9.91 -18.64 -2.21
CA HIS A 228 -10.58 -19.41 -1.18
C HIS A 228 -11.12 -18.44 -0.12
N THR A 229 -12.34 -18.61 0.37
CA THR A 229 -12.84 -17.77 1.48
C THR A 229 -12.13 -18.10 2.79
N ASN A 230 -11.98 -17.16 3.72
CA ASN A 230 -11.30 -17.45 4.99
C ASN A 230 -11.98 -18.57 5.80
N PRO A 231 -11.23 -19.29 6.65
CA PRO A 231 -11.81 -20.13 7.70
C PRO A 231 -12.80 -19.36 8.59
N GLU A 232 -13.78 -20.04 9.16
CA GLU A 232 -14.85 -19.40 9.96
C GLU A 232 -14.35 -18.73 11.23
N ASP A 233 -13.24 -19.22 11.79
CA ASP A 233 -12.57 -18.73 12.99
C ASP A 233 -11.46 -17.72 12.71
N MET A 234 -11.31 -17.28 11.46
CA MET A 234 -10.30 -16.32 11.04
C MET A 234 -10.91 -15.10 10.38
N ILE A 235 -10.48 -13.92 10.81
CA ILE A 235 -10.80 -12.65 10.14
C ILE A 235 -9.52 -11.85 9.92
N ARG A 236 -9.49 -11.07 8.84
CA ARG A 236 -8.34 -10.21 8.51
C ARG A 236 -8.26 -8.97 9.41
N ALA A 237 -9.41 -8.37 9.64
CA ALA A 237 -9.59 -7.11 10.35
C ALA A 237 -11.02 -7.04 10.90
N TRP A 238 -11.27 -6.08 11.77
CA TRP A 238 -12.59 -5.81 12.34
C TRP A 238 -12.85 -4.30 12.47
N VAL A 239 -14.12 -3.92 12.54
CA VAL A 239 -14.52 -2.53 12.78
C VAL A 239 -14.04 -2.10 14.16
N GLY A 240 -13.38 -0.93 14.25
CA GLY A 240 -12.67 -0.48 15.44
C GLY A 240 -11.23 -1.00 15.55
N GLY A 241 -10.80 -1.88 14.64
CA GLY A 241 -9.42 -2.35 14.52
C GLY A 241 -8.49 -1.35 13.82
N PHE A 242 -7.56 -1.87 13.03
CA PHE A 242 -6.56 -1.08 12.29
C PHE A 242 -6.34 -1.63 10.87
N GLY A 243 -7.34 -2.32 10.30
CA GLY A 243 -7.29 -2.91 8.95
C GLY A 243 -7.14 -1.88 7.83
N TYR A 244 -7.54 -0.63 8.09
CA TYR A 244 -7.37 0.53 7.21
C TYR A 244 -5.94 1.07 7.14
N ALA A 245 -5.08 0.73 8.10
CA ALA A 245 -3.69 1.16 8.18
C ALA A 245 -2.74 0.07 7.68
N LYS A 246 -1.61 0.46 7.08
CA LYS A 246 -0.65 -0.47 6.48
C LYS A 246 0.42 -0.93 7.48
N VAL A 247 -0.07 -1.55 8.56
CA VAL A 247 0.72 -1.98 9.74
C VAL A 247 1.13 -3.45 9.59
N GLY A 248 2.35 -3.80 10.00
CA GLY A 248 2.88 -5.18 9.90
C GLY A 248 1.97 -6.24 10.54
N ALA A 249 1.35 -5.90 11.68
CA ALA A 249 0.42 -6.76 12.41
C ALA A 249 -0.81 -7.22 11.61
N ASN A 250 -1.19 -6.52 10.52
CA ASN A 250 -2.29 -6.94 9.64
C ASN A 250 -1.92 -8.11 8.71
N TYR A 251 -0.63 -8.45 8.59
CA TYR A 251 -0.12 -9.39 7.58
C TYR A 251 0.36 -10.72 8.18
N GLY A 252 1.11 -10.67 9.27
CA GLY A 252 1.66 -11.89 9.90
C GLY A 252 0.60 -12.98 10.18
N PRO A 253 -0.51 -12.65 10.88
CA PRO A 253 -1.57 -13.62 11.16
C PRO A 253 -2.25 -14.20 9.92
N SER A 254 -2.24 -13.46 8.79
CA SER A 254 -2.91 -13.86 7.56
C SER A 254 -2.14 -14.96 6.78
N LEU A 255 -0.88 -15.20 7.13
CA LEU A 255 0.00 -16.11 6.41
C LEU A 255 -0.43 -17.57 6.54
N LEU A 256 -1.02 -17.97 7.68
CA LEU A 256 -1.48 -19.34 7.90
C LEU A 256 -2.58 -19.72 6.90
N ALA A 257 -3.67 -18.95 6.83
CA ALA A 257 -4.75 -19.17 5.88
C ALA A 257 -4.28 -19.09 4.42
N THR A 258 -3.38 -18.15 4.14
CA THR A 258 -2.83 -17.95 2.78
C THR A 258 -1.98 -19.15 2.34
N ALA A 259 -1.15 -19.70 3.24
CA ALA A 259 -0.34 -20.88 2.96
C ALA A 259 -1.21 -22.12 2.74
N GLU A 260 -2.25 -22.31 3.56
CA GLU A 260 -3.21 -23.41 3.39
C GLU A 260 -3.93 -23.31 2.03
N ALA A 261 -4.47 -22.13 1.71
CA ALA A 261 -5.13 -21.90 0.42
C ALA A 261 -4.21 -22.19 -0.77
N ARG A 262 -2.94 -21.76 -0.70
CA ARG A 262 -1.93 -22.05 -1.73
C ARG A 262 -1.65 -23.53 -1.90
N SER A 263 -1.55 -24.28 -0.79
CA SER A 263 -1.36 -25.73 -0.83
C SER A 263 -2.51 -26.47 -1.54
N ARG A 264 -3.70 -25.84 -1.59
CA ARG A 264 -4.91 -26.35 -2.24
C ARG A 264 -5.15 -25.76 -3.64
N GLY A 265 -4.17 -25.04 -4.20
CA GLY A 265 -4.23 -24.48 -5.56
C GLY A 265 -4.96 -23.13 -5.67
N PHE A 266 -5.21 -22.44 -4.55
CA PHE A 266 -5.77 -21.09 -4.53
C PHE A 266 -4.66 -20.04 -4.40
N GLY A 267 -4.74 -18.95 -5.15
CA GLY A 267 -3.71 -17.91 -5.14
C GLY A 267 -3.76 -17.04 -3.87
N GLN A 268 -4.97 -16.74 -3.39
CA GLN A 268 -5.22 -15.82 -2.27
C GLN A 268 -6.52 -16.18 -1.52
N ILE A 269 -6.71 -15.53 -0.37
CA ILE A 269 -7.96 -15.59 0.39
C ILE A 269 -8.92 -14.47 -0.05
N LEU A 270 -10.20 -14.77 -0.24
CA LEU A 270 -11.25 -13.74 -0.19
C LEU A 270 -11.67 -13.58 1.28
N TRP A 271 -11.33 -12.46 1.89
CA TRP A 271 -11.65 -12.19 3.29
C TRP A 271 -13.12 -11.79 3.42
N LEU A 272 -13.83 -12.55 4.25
CA LEU A 272 -15.20 -12.32 4.67
C LEU A 272 -15.19 -11.72 6.09
N TYR A 273 -16.14 -10.84 6.38
CA TYR A 273 -16.29 -10.21 7.68
C TYR A 273 -17.73 -10.30 8.19
N GLY A 274 -17.88 -10.51 9.49
CA GLY A 274 -19.18 -10.58 10.16
C GLY A 274 -19.94 -11.89 9.90
N PRO A 275 -20.98 -12.17 10.70
CA PRO A 275 -21.84 -13.35 10.51
C PRO A 275 -22.56 -13.35 9.16
N GLU A 276 -22.76 -12.18 8.54
CA GLU A 276 -23.34 -12.02 7.22
C GLU A 276 -22.38 -12.42 6.08
N GLY A 277 -21.09 -12.58 6.36
CA GLY A 277 -20.09 -12.94 5.36
C GLY A 277 -19.84 -11.83 4.33
N TYR A 278 -19.64 -10.59 4.78
CA TYR A 278 -19.35 -9.46 3.89
C TYR A 278 -18.02 -9.64 3.16
N CYS A 279 -18.04 -9.54 1.83
CA CYS A 279 -16.83 -9.59 1.01
C CYS A 279 -16.00 -8.31 1.21
N THR A 280 -14.72 -8.46 1.59
CA THR A 280 -13.84 -7.32 1.93
C THR A 280 -12.67 -7.16 0.96
N GLU A 281 -11.65 -8.00 1.08
CA GLU A 281 -10.39 -7.91 0.34
C GLU A 281 -9.96 -9.28 -0.20
N ALA A 282 -9.18 -9.29 -1.27
CA ALA A 282 -8.57 -10.49 -1.85
C ALA A 282 -7.07 -10.53 -1.50
N GLY A 283 -6.73 -11.29 -0.46
CA GLY A 283 -5.38 -11.35 0.08
C GLY A 283 -4.99 -10.02 0.72
N ALA A 284 -3.99 -9.36 0.15
CA ALA A 284 -3.52 -8.02 0.52
C ALA A 284 -3.92 -6.94 -0.51
N SER A 285 -4.92 -7.24 -1.35
CA SER A 285 -5.43 -6.37 -2.41
C SER A 285 -6.93 -6.10 -2.19
N ASN A 286 -7.41 -4.96 -2.67
CA ASN A 286 -8.84 -4.69 -2.69
C ASN A 286 -9.55 -5.59 -3.71
N PHE A 287 -10.81 -5.92 -3.47
CA PHE A 287 -11.59 -6.81 -4.33
C PHE A 287 -12.70 -6.06 -5.06
N PHE A 288 -12.89 -6.38 -6.33
CA PHE A 288 -13.90 -5.83 -7.20
C PHE A 288 -14.68 -6.95 -7.90
N MET A 289 -15.99 -6.75 -7.99
CA MET A 289 -16.91 -7.61 -8.74
C MET A 289 -17.61 -6.75 -9.79
N VAL A 290 -17.71 -7.26 -11.02
CA VAL A 290 -18.60 -6.73 -12.05
C VAL A 290 -19.76 -7.71 -12.21
N TRP A 291 -20.97 -7.23 -12.05
CA TRP A 291 -22.18 -8.05 -12.21
C TRP A 291 -23.32 -7.23 -12.80
N ARG A 292 -24.44 -7.89 -13.09
CA ARG A 292 -25.72 -7.23 -13.37
C ARG A 292 -26.59 -7.22 -12.12
N THR A 293 -27.29 -6.12 -11.87
CA THR A 293 -28.39 -6.09 -10.89
C THR A 293 -29.55 -6.95 -11.39
N LYS A 294 -30.57 -7.16 -10.54
CA LYS A 294 -31.79 -7.89 -10.93
C LYS A 294 -32.57 -7.15 -12.02
N GLU A 295 -32.43 -5.83 -12.07
CA GLU A 295 -33.01 -4.94 -13.09
C GLU A 295 -32.17 -4.90 -14.39
N GLY A 296 -31.02 -5.58 -14.42
CA GLY A 296 -30.17 -5.74 -15.60
C GLY A 296 -29.07 -4.69 -15.77
N GLN A 297 -28.94 -3.74 -14.83
CA GLN A 297 -27.89 -2.72 -14.85
C GLN A 297 -26.53 -3.32 -14.51
N THR A 298 -25.49 -3.01 -15.30
CA THR A 298 -24.12 -3.46 -14.97
C THR A 298 -23.52 -2.58 -13.88
N GLN A 299 -22.99 -3.20 -12.82
CA GLN A 299 -22.32 -2.52 -11.72
C GLN A 299 -20.90 -3.06 -11.51
N LEU A 300 -19.97 -2.16 -11.19
CA LEU A 300 -18.66 -2.44 -10.62
C LEU A 300 -18.77 -2.17 -9.12
N VAL A 301 -18.74 -3.24 -8.32
CA VAL A 301 -18.94 -3.20 -6.87
C VAL A 301 -17.64 -3.46 -6.13
N THR A 302 -17.37 -2.67 -5.09
CA THR A 302 -16.27 -2.89 -4.15
C THR A 302 -16.69 -2.51 -2.73
N ALA A 303 -16.02 -3.07 -1.73
CA ALA A 303 -16.30 -2.78 -0.33
C ALA A 303 -16.04 -1.29 -0.02
N PRO A 304 -16.84 -0.65 0.87
CA PRO A 304 -16.70 0.76 1.21
C PRO A 304 -15.55 0.97 2.21
N LEU A 305 -15.20 2.22 2.48
CA LEU A 305 -14.10 2.61 3.38
C LEU A 305 -14.58 3.25 4.71
N ASP A 306 -15.89 3.43 4.85
CA ASP A 306 -16.53 4.24 5.90
C ASP A 306 -16.35 3.67 7.31
N ASP A 307 -16.31 2.35 7.46
CA ASP A 307 -16.13 1.67 8.74
C ASP A 307 -14.67 1.40 9.12
N LYS A 308 -13.72 1.93 8.34
CA LYS A 308 -12.26 1.75 8.51
C LYS A 308 -11.85 0.26 8.61
N LEU A 309 -12.60 -0.66 8.00
CA LEU A 309 -12.23 -2.09 7.92
C LEU A 309 -11.23 -2.38 6.79
N ILE A 310 -11.34 -1.65 5.68
CA ILE A 310 -10.66 -1.89 4.41
C ILE A 310 -9.43 -0.99 4.27
N LEU A 311 -8.34 -1.50 3.70
CA LEU A 311 -7.19 -0.67 3.34
C LEU A 311 -7.55 0.19 2.11
N ASP A 312 -7.41 1.50 2.20
CA ASP A 312 -7.62 2.39 1.05
C ASP A 312 -6.46 2.29 0.05
N GLY A 313 -6.50 1.28 -0.81
CA GLY A 313 -5.45 1.00 -1.79
C GLY A 313 -5.38 2.06 -2.89
N VAL A 314 -4.15 2.45 -3.28
CA VAL A 314 -3.95 3.44 -4.36
C VAL A 314 -4.51 2.94 -5.68
N THR A 315 -4.32 1.65 -6.00
CA THR A 315 -4.90 1.04 -7.20
C THR A 315 -6.43 1.01 -7.16
N ARG A 316 -7.04 0.70 -6.00
CA ARG A 316 -8.50 0.78 -5.80
C ARG A 316 -9.02 2.18 -6.09
N ARG A 317 -8.41 3.20 -5.47
CA ARG A 317 -8.78 4.60 -5.66
C ARG A 317 -8.71 5.01 -7.14
N SER A 318 -7.63 4.63 -7.83
CA SER A 318 -7.47 4.91 -9.26
C SER A 318 -8.48 4.18 -10.12
N VAL A 319 -8.78 2.90 -9.83
CA VAL A 319 -9.83 2.13 -10.54
C VAL A 319 -11.19 2.79 -10.39
N VAL A 320 -11.59 3.15 -9.16
CA VAL A 320 -12.87 3.80 -8.89
C VAL A 320 -12.99 5.13 -9.63
N GLN A 321 -11.94 5.96 -9.59
CA GLN A 321 -11.92 7.27 -10.25
C GLN A 321 -12.01 7.13 -11.78
N LEU A 322 -11.17 6.29 -12.38
CA LEU A 322 -11.17 6.08 -13.83
C LEU A 322 -12.43 5.38 -14.34
N ALA A 323 -13.01 4.45 -13.57
CA ALA A 323 -14.27 3.81 -13.91
C ALA A 323 -15.41 4.84 -13.97
N ARG A 324 -15.50 5.72 -12.95
CA ARG A 324 -16.50 6.81 -12.93
C ARG A 324 -16.32 7.80 -14.07
N GLU A 325 -15.08 8.10 -14.44
CA GLU A 325 -14.77 9.08 -15.49
C GLU A 325 -14.97 8.49 -16.89
N ARG A 326 -14.40 7.31 -17.16
CA ARG A 326 -14.22 6.78 -18.52
C ARG A 326 -15.23 5.70 -18.90
N LEU A 327 -15.88 5.08 -17.92
CA LEU A 327 -16.89 4.04 -18.15
C LEU A 327 -18.29 4.49 -17.71
N ALA A 328 -18.49 5.81 -17.54
CA ALA A 328 -19.79 6.39 -17.30
C ALA A 328 -20.78 5.96 -18.40
N GLY A 329 -21.93 5.42 -18.00
CA GLY A 329 -22.94 4.89 -18.92
C GLY A 329 -22.73 3.45 -19.37
N GLU A 330 -21.53 2.87 -19.19
CA GLU A 330 -21.28 1.44 -19.43
C GLU A 330 -21.41 0.59 -18.16
N VAL A 331 -20.96 1.13 -17.02
CA VAL A 331 -21.00 0.46 -15.71
C VAL A 331 -21.18 1.48 -14.59
N GLU A 332 -22.07 1.18 -13.65
CA GLU A 332 -22.26 1.98 -12.45
C GLU A 332 -21.23 1.57 -11.38
N VAL A 333 -20.53 2.53 -10.80
CA VAL A 333 -19.52 2.27 -9.75
C VAL A 333 -20.15 2.40 -8.37
N VAL A 334 -20.25 1.27 -7.66
CA VAL A 334 -20.91 1.19 -6.35
C VAL A 334 -19.92 0.79 -5.26
N GLU A 335 -19.74 1.66 -4.27
CA GLU A 335 -18.98 1.36 -3.05
C GLU A 335 -19.98 1.01 -1.94
N ARG A 336 -20.21 -0.28 -1.70
CA ARG A 336 -21.19 -0.75 -0.70
C ARG A 336 -20.77 -2.07 -0.08
N LYS A 337 -21.32 -2.39 1.08
CA LYS A 337 -21.23 -3.73 1.65
C LYS A 337 -22.04 -4.70 0.78
N TYR A 338 -21.48 -5.89 0.55
CA TYR A 338 -22.15 -6.99 -0.13
C TYR A 338 -21.68 -8.32 0.45
N THR A 339 -22.57 -9.30 0.52
CA THR A 339 -22.28 -10.59 1.16
C THR A 339 -21.81 -11.64 0.16
N ILE A 340 -21.19 -12.69 0.68
CA ILE A 340 -20.90 -13.90 -0.10
C ILE A 340 -22.19 -14.56 -0.62
N ASP A 341 -23.31 -14.44 0.12
CA ASP A 341 -24.60 -14.96 -0.31
C ASP A 341 -25.15 -14.20 -1.53
N GLU A 342 -24.95 -12.88 -1.62
CA GLU A 342 -25.27 -12.11 -2.83
C GLU A 342 -24.44 -12.58 -4.04
N VAL A 343 -23.17 -12.95 -3.82
CA VAL A 343 -22.31 -13.51 -4.87
C VAL A 343 -22.84 -14.89 -5.33
N LEU A 344 -23.22 -15.76 -4.39
CA LEU A 344 -23.80 -17.07 -4.69
C LEU A 344 -25.17 -16.96 -5.39
N GLU A 345 -25.98 -15.96 -5.04
CA GLU A 345 -27.23 -15.66 -5.75
C GLU A 345 -26.94 -15.17 -7.17
N ALA A 346 -26.00 -14.24 -7.35
CA ALA A 346 -25.63 -13.73 -8.65
C ALA A 346 -25.06 -14.81 -9.58
N ASP A 347 -24.31 -15.77 -9.04
CA ASP A 347 -23.83 -16.94 -9.79
C ASP A 347 -24.99 -17.82 -10.27
N ARG A 348 -25.90 -18.20 -9.37
CA ARG A 348 -27.09 -19.01 -9.70
C ARG A 348 -27.99 -18.35 -10.75
N GLU A 349 -28.06 -17.03 -10.74
CA GLU A 349 -28.86 -16.22 -11.67
C GLU A 349 -28.10 -15.84 -12.96
N GLY A 350 -26.83 -16.26 -13.11
CA GLY A 350 -26.00 -15.95 -14.28
C GLY A 350 -25.71 -14.45 -14.45
N ARG A 351 -25.68 -13.69 -13.35
CA ARG A 351 -25.49 -12.23 -13.34
C ARG A 351 -24.04 -11.79 -13.15
N ILE A 352 -23.15 -12.67 -12.70
CA ILE A 352 -21.71 -12.35 -12.58
C ILE A 352 -21.12 -12.11 -13.97
N VAL A 353 -20.36 -11.03 -14.13
CA VAL A 353 -19.69 -10.67 -15.39
C VAL A 353 -18.20 -10.92 -15.29
N GLU A 354 -17.52 -10.31 -14.32
CA GLU A 354 -16.06 -10.41 -14.11
C GLU A 354 -15.73 -10.17 -12.63
N ALA A 355 -14.54 -10.55 -12.16
CA ALA A 355 -14.03 -10.12 -10.87
C ALA A 355 -12.52 -9.94 -10.93
N PHE A 356 -11.98 -9.06 -10.10
CA PHE A 356 -10.54 -8.81 -10.05
C PHE A 356 -10.07 -8.30 -8.68
N ALA A 357 -8.80 -8.55 -8.38
CA ALA A 357 -8.10 -7.96 -7.25
C ALA A 357 -7.29 -6.75 -7.72
N ALA A 358 -7.24 -5.68 -6.92
CA ALA A 358 -6.52 -4.45 -7.22
C ALA A 358 -5.56 -4.06 -6.07
N GLY A 359 -4.26 -3.95 -6.36
CA GLY A 359 -3.24 -3.55 -5.40
C GLY A 359 -1.83 -3.54 -6.02
N THR A 360 -0.87 -2.81 -5.44
CA THR A 360 0.45 -2.57 -6.06
C THR A 360 1.17 -3.84 -6.53
N ALA A 361 1.11 -4.92 -5.74
CA ALA A 361 1.76 -6.19 -6.04
C ALA A 361 1.16 -6.88 -7.29
N PHE A 362 -0.14 -7.16 -7.24
CA PHE A 362 -0.90 -7.85 -8.29
C PHE A 362 -1.44 -6.91 -9.37
N PHE A 363 -1.11 -5.62 -9.28
CA PHE A 363 -1.69 -4.54 -10.07
C PHE A 363 -3.23 -4.65 -10.17
N ILE A 364 -3.75 -5.07 -11.32
CA ILE A 364 -5.14 -5.50 -11.52
C ILE A 364 -5.07 -6.93 -12.04
N CYS A 365 -5.50 -7.88 -11.21
CA CYS A 365 -5.39 -9.32 -11.44
C CYS A 365 -6.78 -9.94 -11.55
N PRO A 366 -7.13 -10.58 -12.69
CA PRO A 366 -8.43 -11.20 -12.85
C PRO A 366 -8.61 -12.39 -11.89
N ILE A 367 -9.83 -12.58 -11.40
CA ILE A 367 -10.25 -13.73 -10.60
C ILE A 367 -11.07 -14.67 -11.48
N SER A 368 -10.75 -15.96 -11.45
CA SER A 368 -11.46 -16.99 -12.23
C SER A 368 -12.37 -17.88 -11.40
N GLN A 369 -12.14 -17.94 -10.09
CA GLN A 369 -12.92 -18.80 -9.19
C GLN A 369 -12.91 -18.25 -7.77
N ILE A 370 -14.04 -18.40 -7.07
CA ILE A 370 -14.15 -18.21 -5.63
C ILE A 370 -14.68 -19.51 -5.03
N HIS A 371 -13.91 -20.12 -4.13
CA HIS A 371 -14.34 -21.29 -3.36
C HIS A 371 -14.88 -20.87 -1.99
N HIS A 372 -16.14 -21.21 -1.74
CA HIS A 372 -16.80 -20.96 -0.47
C HIS A 372 -17.49 -22.21 0.05
N ARG A 373 -17.02 -22.72 1.19
CA ARG A 373 -17.66 -23.82 1.94
C ARG A 373 -18.09 -25.01 1.06
N GLY A 374 -17.20 -25.48 0.18
CA GLY A 374 -17.46 -26.60 -0.72
C GLY A 374 -18.18 -26.25 -2.03
N VAL A 375 -18.54 -24.98 -2.23
CA VAL A 375 -19.16 -24.47 -3.46
C VAL A 375 -18.14 -23.66 -4.24
N ASP A 376 -18.03 -23.93 -5.55
CA ASP A 376 -17.21 -23.16 -6.47
C ASP A 376 -18.07 -22.20 -7.29
N VAL A 377 -17.83 -20.91 -7.11
CA VAL A 377 -18.35 -19.85 -7.99
C VAL A 377 -17.34 -19.66 -9.12
N LYS A 378 -17.75 -19.96 -10.36
CA LYS A 378 -16.91 -19.78 -11.55
C LYS A 378 -17.11 -18.38 -12.09
N ILE A 379 -16.08 -17.55 -11.97
CA ILE A 379 -16.12 -16.18 -12.50
C ILE A 379 -15.88 -16.25 -14.02
N PRO A 380 -16.77 -15.68 -14.85
CA PRO A 380 -16.55 -15.66 -16.28
C PRO A 380 -15.27 -14.92 -16.64
N MET A 381 -14.48 -15.54 -17.52
CA MET A 381 -13.26 -14.98 -18.08
C MET A 381 -13.50 -14.58 -19.55
N GLY A 382 -12.61 -13.78 -20.11
CA GLY A 382 -12.62 -13.45 -21.54
C GLY A 382 -12.36 -14.68 -22.43
N LYS A 383 -12.42 -14.47 -23.76
CA LYS A 383 -12.18 -15.53 -24.75
C LYS A 383 -10.90 -16.30 -24.44
N GLU A 384 -10.96 -17.63 -24.52
CA GLU A 384 -9.82 -18.53 -24.26
C GLU A 384 -9.24 -18.39 -22.84
N GLY A 385 -10.06 -17.99 -21.86
CA GLY A 385 -9.62 -17.84 -20.46
C GLY A 385 -8.78 -16.58 -20.20
N LYS A 386 -8.74 -15.63 -21.16
CA LYS A 386 -8.03 -14.36 -21.03
C LYS A 386 -8.77 -13.41 -20.07
N ILE A 387 -8.11 -12.30 -19.75
CA ILE A 387 -8.70 -11.20 -18.96
C ILE A 387 -10.04 -10.72 -19.57
N GLY A 388 -11.01 -10.45 -18.71
CA GLY A 388 -12.31 -9.90 -19.11
C GLY A 388 -12.23 -8.45 -19.61
N MET A 389 -13.31 -7.97 -20.25
CA MET A 389 -13.37 -6.67 -20.90
C MET A 389 -13.18 -5.51 -19.91
N TYR A 390 -13.93 -5.48 -18.81
CA TYR A 390 -13.84 -4.38 -17.84
C TYR A 390 -12.50 -4.38 -17.12
N THR A 391 -12.05 -5.58 -16.72
CA THR A 391 -10.74 -5.77 -16.09
C THR A 391 -9.62 -5.30 -17.03
N ALA A 392 -9.69 -5.63 -18.33
CA ALA A 392 -8.72 -5.20 -19.34
C ALA A 392 -8.73 -3.69 -19.56
N LYS A 393 -9.91 -3.05 -19.70
CA LYS A 393 -10.03 -1.60 -19.85
C LYS A 393 -9.40 -0.87 -18.66
N LEU A 394 -9.76 -1.26 -17.44
CA LEU A 394 -9.25 -0.62 -16.21
C LEU A 394 -7.74 -0.83 -16.03
N LYS A 395 -7.25 -2.04 -16.33
CA LYS A 395 -5.81 -2.34 -16.35
C LYS A 395 -5.07 -1.50 -17.38
N GLY A 396 -5.65 -1.33 -18.58
CA GLY A 396 -5.14 -0.47 -19.64
C GLY A 396 -5.05 0.99 -19.19
N PHE A 397 -6.16 1.59 -18.73
CA PHE A 397 -6.19 2.99 -18.32
C PHE A 397 -5.15 3.33 -17.25
N VAL A 398 -5.01 2.48 -16.23
CA VAL A 398 -4.01 2.72 -15.18
C VAL A 398 -2.59 2.45 -15.71
N GLY A 399 -2.41 1.42 -16.53
CA GLY A 399 -1.12 1.07 -17.13
C GLY A 399 -0.59 2.13 -18.09
N ASP A 400 -1.46 2.74 -18.89
CA ASP A 400 -1.13 3.79 -19.84
C ASP A 400 -0.53 5.02 -19.14
N ILE A 401 -1.05 5.36 -17.96
CA ILE A 401 -0.49 6.41 -17.11
C ILE A 401 0.86 5.98 -16.51
N MET A 402 0.94 4.77 -15.95
CA MET A 402 2.15 4.26 -15.30
C MET A 402 3.35 4.20 -16.26
N TYR A 403 3.13 3.76 -17.49
CA TYR A 403 4.17 3.59 -18.50
C TYR A 403 4.28 4.74 -19.51
N GLY A 404 3.53 5.84 -19.30
CA GLY A 404 3.66 7.07 -20.08
C GLY A 404 3.07 7.02 -21.49
N ASN A 405 2.19 6.06 -21.79
CA ASN A 405 1.36 6.09 -23.00
C ASN A 405 0.33 7.24 -22.94
N GLU A 406 -0.06 7.62 -21.72
CA GLU A 406 -0.89 8.79 -21.44
C GLU A 406 -0.16 9.72 -20.47
N GLN A 407 -0.04 11.01 -20.83
CA GLN A 407 0.47 12.00 -19.87
C GLN A 407 -0.65 12.40 -18.91
N HIS A 408 -0.44 12.13 -17.63
CA HIS A 408 -1.43 12.36 -16.59
C HIS A 408 -0.75 12.82 -15.29
N PRO A 409 -1.36 13.71 -14.48
CA PRO A 409 -0.79 14.18 -13.22
C PRO A 409 -0.44 13.08 -12.21
N TRP A 410 -1.05 11.90 -12.34
CA TRP A 410 -0.76 10.73 -11.50
C TRP A 410 0.59 10.06 -11.82
N GLY A 411 1.13 10.26 -13.02
CA GLY A 411 2.44 9.74 -13.44
C GLY A 411 3.54 10.78 -13.22
N VAL A 412 4.07 10.86 -12.00
CA VAL A 412 5.09 11.85 -11.60
C VAL A 412 6.43 11.47 -12.20
N VAL A 413 6.99 12.31 -13.07
CA VAL A 413 8.29 12.09 -13.72
C VAL A 413 9.42 12.44 -12.76
N ILE A 414 10.38 11.52 -12.60
CA ILE A 414 11.59 11.73 -11.81
C ILE A 414 12.68 12.32 -12.70
N GLN A 415 13.38 13.34 -12.21
CA GLN A 415 14.60 13.85 -12.84
C GLN A 415 15.77 12.94 -12.47
N GLU A 416 16.39 12.34 -13.48
CA GLU A 416 17.51 11.41 -13.32
C GLU A 416 18.83 12.18 -13.09
N GLN A 417 19.69 11.67 -12.21
CA GLN A 417 21.07 12.14 -12.11
C GLN A 417 21.92 11.36 -13.11
N GLU A 418 22.50 12.04 -14.10
CA GLU A 418 23.43 11.44 -15.07
C GLU A 418 24.77 11.05 -14.44
#